data_AF-L1LVZ4-F1
#
_entry.id   AF-L1LVZ4-F1
#
_cell.length_a   1.000
_cell.length_b   1.000
_cell.length_c   1.000
_cell.angle_alpha   90.00
_cell.angle_beta   90.00
_cell.angle_gamma   90.00
#
_symmetry.space_group_name_H-M   'P 1'
#
loop_
_entity.id
_entity.type
_entity.pdbx_description
1 polymer ?
#
loop_
_entity_poly.entity_id
_entity_poly.type
_entity_poly.pdbx_seq_one_letter_code
_entity_poly.pdbx_strand_id
1 'polypeptide(L)'
;MPKTALERAYLLREAAAYGRRYPDDLFEARMAVHEALGASGVNTYRICDLLLSKRPPLDDGDCIRLELIASLIDAEPAARGDDLLGLCEMALRMVPF
;
A
#
# COMPACT_ATOMS: atom_id res chain seq x y z
N MET A 1 -11.27 15.71 -3.65
CA MET A 1 -11.66 14.86 -4.80
C MET A 1 -11.07 13.48 -4.59
N PRO A 2 -11.75 12.39 -4.98
CA PRO A 2 -11.14 11.06 -4.95
C PRO A 2 -9.98 10.99 -5.95
N LYS A 3 -8.85 10.41 -5.54
CA LYS A 3 -7.69 10.18 -6.43
C LYS A 3 -8.02 9.13 -7.50
N THR A 4 -7.50 9.35 -8.70
CA THR A 4 -7.54 8.38 -9.80
C THR A 4 -6.75 7.12 -9.45
N ALA A 5 -7.04 6.00 -10.12
CA ALA A 5 -6.29 4.76 -9.89
C ALA A 5 -4.79 4.93 -10.13
N LEU A 6 -4.42 5.67 -11.19
CA LEU A 6 -3.03 5.98 -11.52
C LEU A 6 -2.32 6.75 -10.40
N GLU A 7 -2.96 7.77 -9.83
CA GLU A 7 -2.41 8.54 -8.70
C GLU A 7 -2.25 7.67 -7.45
N ARG A 8 -3.23 6.79 -7.15
CA ARG A 8 -3.11 5.86 -6.03
C ARG A 8 -1.96 4.89 -6.22
N ALA A 9 -1.81 4.32 -7.41
CA ALA A 9 -0.74 3.39 -7.74
C ALA A 9 0.64 4.07 -7.68
N TYR A 10 0.74 5.31 -8.17
CA TYR A 10 1.95 6.12 -8.06
C TYR A 10 2.41 6.31 -6.61
N LEU A 11 1.50 6.71 -5.72
CA LEU A 11 1.81 6.92 -4.30
C LEU A 11 2.29 5.64 -3.60
N LEU A 12 1.71 4.48 -3.92
CA LEU A 12 2.17 3.21 -3.35
C LEU A 12 3.57 2.82 -3.84
N ARG A 13 3.90 3.12 -5.10
CA ARG A 13 5.28 2.95 -5.62
C ARG A 13 6.25 3.91 -4.94
N GLU A 14 5.85 5.16 -4.69
CA GLU A 14 6.66 6.10 -3.91
C GLU A 14 6.89 5.61 -2.47
N ALA A 15 5.85 5.06 -1.83
CA ALA A 15 5.97 4.45 -0.51
C ALA A 15 7.02 3.33 -0.49
N ALA A 16 7.01 2.46 -1.51
CA ALA A 16 7.97 1.37 -1.65
C ALA A 16 9.39 1.90 -1.91
N ALA A 17 9.54 2.89 -2.78
CA ALA A 17 10.82 3.53 -3.06
C ALA A 17 11.39 4.23 -1.81
N TYR A 18 10.53 4.89 -1.04
CA TYR A 18 10.90 5.52 0.22
C TYR A 18 11.34 4.46 1.24
N GLY A 19 10.56 3.40 1.44
CA GLY A 19 10.89 2.32 2.38
C GLY A 19 12.24 1.66 2.10
N ARG A 20 12.58 1.45 0.83
CA ARG A 20 13.91 0.94 0.45
C ARG A 20 15.04 1.93 0.74
N ARG A 21 14.77 3.23 0.65
CA ARG A 21 15.76 4.29 0.87
C ARG A 21 15.93 4.64 2.34
N TYR A 22 14.87 4.51 3.13
CA TYR A 22 14.78 4.89 4.53
C TYR A 22 14.06 3.80 5.35
N PRO A 23 14.65 2.60 5.47
CA PRO A 23 13.95 1.44 6.06
C PRO A 23 13.58 1.64 7.53
N ASP A 24 14.33 2.48 8.27
CA ASP A 24 14.07 2.76 9.68
C ASP A 24 12.93 3.77 9.93
N ASP A 25 12.39 4.39 8.88
CA ASP A 25 11.32 5.37 8.96
C ASP A 25 10.05 4.90 8.25
N LEU A 26 9.02 4.59 9.05
CA LEU A 26 7.71 4.16 8.55
C LEU A 26 6.77 5.32 8.23
N PHE A 27 7.10 6.56 8.62
CA PHE A 27 6.16 7.69 8.60
C PHE A 27 5.70 8.01 7.18
N GLU A 28 6.63 8.30 6.27
CA GLU A 28 6.30 8.66 4.88
C GLU A 28 5.64 7.51 4.13
N ALA A 29 6.08 6.26 4.35
CA ALA A 29 5.46 5.08 3.75
C ALA A 29 3.99 4.93 4.19
N ARG A 30 3.71 5.10 5.50
CA ARG A 30 2.33 5.05 6.03
C ARG A 30 1.49 6.22 5.53
N MET A 31 2.06 7.41 5.42
CA MET A 31 1.37 8.59 4.88
C MET A 31 0.98 8.38 3.42
N ALA A 32 1.88 7.87 2.58
CA ALA A 32 1.60 7.58 1.18
C ALA A 32 0.51 6.50 1.02
N VAL A 33 0.51 5.44 1.85
CA VAL A 33 -0.58 4.44 1.87
C VAL A 33 -1.91 5.10 2.28
N HIS A 34 -1.90 5.92 3.32
CA HIS A 34 -3.09 6.65 3.78
C HIS A 34 -3.62 7.58 2.69
N GLU A 35 -2.73 8.25 1.98
CA GLU A 35 -3.05 9.20 0.94
C GLU A 35 -3.60 8.51 -0.32
N ALA A 36 -3.03 7.36 -0.67
CA ALA A 36 -3.48 6.54 -1.79
C ALA A 36 -4.89 5.98 -1.53
N LEU A 37 -5.15 5.47 -0.33
CA LEU A 37 -6.34 4.63 -0.08
C LEU A 37 -7.41 5.29 0.79
N GLY A 38 -7.12 6.41 1.46
CA GLY A 38 -8.01 7.03 2.45
C GLY A 38 -9.35 7.51 1.88
N ALA A 39 -9.40 7.92 0.61
CA ALA A 39 -10.64 8.31 -0.06
C ALA A 39 -11.43 7.12 -0.63
N SER A 40 -10.89 5.91 -0.53
CA SER A 40 -11.47 4.71 -1.15
C SER A 40 -12.44 3.96 -0.22
N GLY A 41 -12.74 4.50 0.96
CA GLY A 41 -13.66 3.92 1.93
C GLY A 41 -13.09 2.75 2.74
N VAL A 42 -11.77 2.54 2.69
CA VAL A 42 -11.09 1.51 3.48
C VAL A 42 -10.55 2.05 4.79
N ASN A 43 -10.40 1.16 5.78
CA ASN A 43 -9.64 1.47 6.98
C ASN A 43 -8.14 1.38 6.67
N THR A 44 -7.53 2.53 6.38
CA THR A 44 -6.11 2.65 6.03
C THR A 44 -5.16 2.20 7.14
N TYR A 45 -5.54 2.28 8.42
CA TYR A 45 -4.72 1.73 9.51
C TYR A 45 -4.61 0.21 9.39
N ARG A 46 -5.73 -0.47 9.10
CA ARG A 46 -5.73 -1.91 8.84
C ARG A 46 -4.93 -2.25 7.59
N ILE A 47 -4.99 -1.43 6.54
CA ILE A 47 -4.18 -1.64 5.35
C ILE A 47 -2.69 -1.46 5.64
N CYS A 48 -2.29 -0.43 6.39
CA CYS A 48 -0.90 -0.26 6.82
C CYS A 48 -0.41 -1.48 7.60
N ASP A 49 -1.22 -2.02 8.51
CA ASP A 49 -0.85 -3.23 9.27
C ASP A 49 -0.77 -4.50 8.42
N LEU A 50 -1.42 -4.54 7.25
CA LEU A 50 -1.36 -5.65 6.30
C LEU A 50 -0.17 -5.52 5.35
N LEU A 51 0.10 -4.32 4.85
CA LEU A 51 1.09 -4.08 3.80
C LEU A 51 2.49 -3.81 4.35
N LEU A 52 2.58 -3.24 5.55
CA LEU A 52 3.81 -2.76 6.15
C LEU A 52 4.09 -3.48 7.47
N SER A 53 5.38 -3.68 7.75
CA SER A 53 5.87 -4.09 9.05
C SER A 53 5.36 -3.13 10.15
N LYS A 54 4.99 -3.72 11.30
CA LYS A 54 4.52 -2.97 12.48
C LYS A 54 5.62 -2.11 13.10
N ARG A 55 6.87 -2.49 12.88
CA ARG A 55 8.06 -1.82 13.41
C ARG A 55 9.11 -1.74 12.31
N PRO A 56 9.95 -0.69 12.31
CA PRO A 56 11.12 -0.69 11.45
C PRO A 56 12.08 -1.85 11.79
N PRO A 57 12.93 -2.27 10.84
CA PRO A 57 13.00 -1.75 9.48
C PRO A 57 11.86 -2.26 8.58
N LEU A 58 11.47 -1.46 7.58
CA LEU A 58 10.74 -1.90 6.40
C LEU A 58 11.57 -2.95 5.67
N ASP A 59 10.97 -4.11 5.38
CA ASP A 59 11.66 -5.16 4.64
C ASP A 59 11.31 -5.17 3.15
N ASP A 60 12.00 -6.04 2.40
CA ASP A 60 11.74 -6.18 0.97
C ASP A 60 10.32 -6.68 0.70
N GLY A 61 9.75 -7.51 1.59
CA GLY A 61 8.39 -8.02 1.48
C GLY A 61 7.36 -6.89 1.52
N ASP A 62 7.53 -5.93 2.42
CA ASP A 62 6.73 -4.71 2.51
C ASP A 62 6.72 -3.95 1.18
N CYS A 63 7.91 -3.71 0.64
CA CYS A 63 8.08 -2.93 -0.58
C CYS A 63 7.47 -3.65 -1.78
N ILE A 64 7.62 -4.98 -1.86
CA ILE A 64 7.00 -5.79 -2.91
C ILE A 64 5.47 -5.76 -2.79
N ARG A 65 4.89 -5.83 -1.58
CA ARG A 65 3.43 -5.73 -1.40
C ARG A 65 2.90 -4.39 -1.87
N LEU A 66 3.56 -3.29 -1.51
CA LEU A 66 3.18 -1.96 -1.97
C LEU A 66 3.16 -1.87 -3.51
N GLU A 67 4.18 -2.39 -4.18
CA GLU A 67 4.27 -2.41 -5.65
C GLU A 67 3.25 -3.36 -6.30
N LEU A 68 2.98 -4.49 -5.67
CA LEU A 68 1.96 -5.43 -6.11
C LEU A 68 0.57 -4.79 -6.04
N ILE A 69 0.25 -4.11 -4.95
CA ILE A 69 -1.03 -3.39 -4.82
C ILE A 69 -1.11 -2.23 -5.80
N ALA A 70 -0.02 -1.50 -6.05
CA ALA A 70 0.00 -0.48 -7.09
C ALA A 70 -0.39 -1.07 -8.46
N SER A 71 0.21 -2.21 -8.81
CA SER A 71 -0.08 -2.92 -10.06
C SER A 71 -1.52 -3.44 -10.13
N LEU A 72 -2.06 -3.94 -9.02
CA LEU A 72 -3.44 -4.42 -8.95
C LEU A 72 -4.46 -3.28 -9.05
N ILE A 73 -4.17 -2.10 -8.48
CA ILE A 73 -5.02 -0.91 -8.61
C ILE A 73 -5.04 -0.40 -10.06
N ASP A 74 -3.90 -0.46 -10.77
CA ASP A 74 -3.86 -0.11 -12.19
C ASP A 74 -4.68 -1.10 -13.03
N ALA A 75 -4.72 -2.38 -12.65
CA ALA A 75 -5.50 -3.42 -13.30
C ALA A 75 -7.01 -3.36 -12.95
N GLU A 76 -7.36 -2.91 -11.74
CA GLU A 76 -8.75 -2.78 -11.28
C GLU A 76 -9.03 -1.35 -10.75
N PRO A 77 -9.19 -0.35 -11.63
CA PRO A 77 -9.36 1.05 -11.22
C PRO A 77 -10.61 1.33 -10.39
N ALA A 78 -11.63 0.47 -10.53
CA ALA A 78 -12.91 0.59 -9.83
C ALA A 78 -12.89 0.03 -8.39
N ALA A 79 -11.82 -0.67 -8.00
CA ALA A 79 -11.60 -1.22 -6.67
C ALA A 79 -11.79 -0.18 -5.56
N ARG A 80 -12.68 -0.46 -4.60
CA ARG A 80 -12.97 0.38 -3.42
C ARG A 80 -13.40 -0.47 -2.22
N GLY A 81 -13.28 0.07 -1.01
CA GLY A 81 -13.76 -0.57 0.21
C GLY A 81 -13.23 -2.01 0.36
N ASP A 82 -14.14 -2.95 0.57
CA ASP A 82 -13.80 -4.36 0.80
C ASP A 82 -13.01 -5.01 -0.35
N ASP A 83 -13.19 -4.54 -1.59
CA ASP A 83 -12.41 -5.04 -2.74
C ASP A 83 -10.92 -4.70 -2.60
N LEU A 84 -10.59 -3.45 -2.25
CA LEU A 84 -9.20 -3.02 -1.99
C LEU A 84 -8.60 -3.75 -0.79
N LEU A 85 -9.40 -3.99 0.26
CA LEU A 85 -8.96 -4.79 1.40
C LEU A 85 -8.64 -6.22 0.95
N GLY A 86 -9.49 -6.84 0.12
CA GLY A 86 -9.25 -8.14 -0.47
C GLY A 86 -7.95 -8.20 -1.28
N LEU A 87 -7.67 -7.19 -2.10
CA LEU A 87 -6.41 -7.08 -2.84
C LEU A 87 -5.20 -7.05 -1.89
N CYS A 88 -5.29 -6.29 -0.79
CA CYS A 88 -4.23 -6.21 0.23
C CYS A 88 -4.00 -7.55 0.93
N GLU A 89 -5.08 -8.26 1.28
CA GLU A 89 -5.00 -9.60 1.87
C GLU A 89 -4.42 -10.63 0.88
N MET A 90 -4.72 -10.51 -0.41
CA MET A 90 -4.11 -11.33 -1.45
C MET A 90 -2.61 -11.07 -1.59
N ALA A 91 -2.19 -9.80 -1.62
CA ALA A 91 -0.77 -9.45 -1.69
C ALA A 91 0.03 -10.01 -0.51
N LEU A 92 -0.53 -9.95 0.71
CA LEU A 92 0.10 -10.54 1.90
C LEU A 92 0.30 -12.06 1.78
N ARG A 93 -0.64 -12.78 1.15
CA ARG A 93 -0.50 -14.23 0.93
C ARG A 93 0.54 -14.56 -0.14
N MET A 94 0.67 -13.72 -1.16
CA MET A 94 1.65 -13.90 -2.24
C MET A 94 3.06 -13.59 -1.77
N VAL A 95 3.20 -12.66 -0.83
CA VAL A 95 4.48 -12.20 -0.31
C VAL A 95 4.39 -12.21 1.22
N PRO A 96 4.55 -13.37 1.88
CA PRO A 96 4.54 -13.44 3.35
C PRO A 96 5.82 -12.85 3.95
N PHE A 97 5.74 -12.48 5.22
CA PHE A 97 6.88 -12.15 6.08
C PHE A 97 7.36 -13.38 6.83
#